data_AF-A0A7X7SSN5-F1
#
_entry.id   AF-A0A7X7SSN5-F1
#
_cell.length_a   1.000
_cell.length_b   1.000
_cell.length_c   1.000
_cell.angle_alpha   90.00
_cell.angle_beta   90.00
_cell.angle_gamma   90.00
#
_symmetry.space_group_name_H-M   'P 1'
#
loop_
_entity.id
_entity.type
_entity.pdbx_description
1 polymer ?
#
loop_
_entity_poly.entity_id
_entity_poly.type
_entity_poly.pdbx_seq_one_letter_code
_entity_poly.pdbx_strand_id
1 'polypeptide(L)'
;MKKLCFSFLLALLACTSTLQADDDHEVARRAVERGELLPLSQILAATEREFPGRVLEVELEKDDGRYIYEIEVLLQDGRVIELTYDGKTGKLLETEIEDD
;
A
#
# COMPACT_ATOMS: atom_id res chain seq x y z
N MET A 1 -8.31 -14.70 11.85
CA MET A 1 -9.70 -15.03 11.40
C MET A 1 -9.98 -14.29 10.11
N LYS A 2 -9.69 -14.94 8.98
CA LYS A 2 -9.76 -14.37 7.63
C LYS A 2 -11.22 -14.14 7.25
N LYS A 3 -11.64 -12.89 7.04
CA LYS A 3 -12.94 -12.57 6.42
C LYS A 3 -12.73 -12.04 5.02
N LEU A 4 -12.38 -12.97 4.15
CA LEU A 4 -12.54 -12.85 2.70
C LEU A 4 -14.05 -12.95 2.39
N CYS A 5 -14.67 -11.83 2.01
CA CYS A 5 -16.04 -11.83 1.46
C CYS A 5 -15.99 -11.38 0.00
N PHE A 6 -15.60 -12.34 -0.86
CA PHE A 6 -15.78 -12.28 -2.31
C PHE A 6 -17.28 -12.50 -2.61
N SER A 7 -18.07 -11.43 -2.74
CA SER A 7 -19.44 -11.52 -3.23
C SER A 7 -19.52 -11.00 -4.66
N PHE A 8 -19.45 -11.94 -5.59
CA PHE A 8 -19.69 -11.74 -7.01
C PHE A 8 -21.21 -11.67 -7.24
N LEU A 9 -21.74 -10.49 -7.55
CA LEU A 9 -23.05 -10.36 -8.18
C LEU A 9 -22.91 -9.53 -9.47
N LEU A 10 -23.12 -10.25 -10.57
CA LEU A 10 -22.99 -9.85 -11.96
C LEU A 10 -23.93 -8.70 -12.32
N ALA A 11 -23.37 -7.59 -12.82
CA ALA A 11 -24.09 -6.63 -13.65
C ALA A 11 -23.22 -6.30 -14.87
N LEU A 12 -23.64 -6.79 -16.05
CA LEU A 12 -23.07 -6.43 -17.34
C LEU A 12 -23.19 -4.91 -17.56
N LEU A 13 -22.07 -4.23 -17.71
CA LEU A 13 -22.00 -3.02 -18.52
C LEU A 13 -20.69 -3.05 -19.32
N ALA A 14 -20.83 -3.31 -20.61
CA ALA A 14 -19.74 -3.20 -21.57
C ALA A 14 -19.25 -1.75 -21.63
N CYS A 15 -18.04 -1.52 -21.15
CA CYS A 15 -17.24 -0.37 -21.58
C CYS A 15 -15.84 -0.88 -21.85
N THR A 16 -15.46 -0.82 -23.11
CA THR A 16 -14.09 -1.04 -23.58
C THR A 16 -13.18 -0.01 -22.93
N SER A 17 -12.22 -0.42 -22.11
CA SER A 17 -11.13 0.43 -21.68
C SER A 17 -9.83 -0.38 -21.71
N THR A 18 -9.18 -0.29 -22.87
CA THR A 18 -7.73 -0.20 -23.07
C THR A 18 -6.82 -0.52 -21.88
N LEU A 19 -5.95 -1.53 -22.05
CA LEU A 19 -4.57 -1.60 -21.53
C LEU A 19 -4.36 -1.11 -20.08
N GLN A 20 -4.69 -1.94 -19.10
CA GLN A 20 -4.57 -1.61 -17.67
C GLN A 20 -3.43 -2.39 -16.98
N ALA A 21 -2.21 -2.32 -17.51
CA ALA A 21 -1.03 -2.93 -16.88
C ALA A 21 0.22 -2.04 -16.88
N ASP A 22 0.15 -0.83 -17.46
CA ASP A 22 1.25 0.16 -17.52
C ASP A 22 0.90 1.44 -16.72
N ASP A 23 -0.11 1.37 -15.83
CA ASP A 23 -0.78 2.55 -15.24
C ASP A 23 -0.34 2.84 -13.80
N ASP A 24 -0.11 1.84 -12.94
CA ASP A 24 0.07 2.07 -11.49
C ASP A 24 1.35 2.84 -11.14
N HIS A 25 2.48 2.48 -11.76
CA HIS A 25 3.74 3.21 -11.56
C HIS A 25 3.66 4.65 -12.09
N GLU A 26 2.96 4.86 -13.20
CA GLU A 26 2.78 6.19 -13.78
C GLU A 26 1.84 7.04 -12.91
N VAL A 27 0.77 6.44 -12.38
CA VAL A 27 -0.14 7.07 -11.42
C VAL A 27 0.62 7.48 -10.16
N ALA A 28 1.42 6.58 -9.58
CA ALA A 28 2.23 6.85 -8.40
C ALA A 28 3.22 8.00 -8.66
N ARG A 29 3.97 7.92 -9.78
CA ARG A 29 4.94 8.95 -10.18
C ARG A 29 4.27 10.32 -10.32
N ARG A 30 3.15 10.39 -11.04
CA ARG A 30 2.42 11.66 -11.21
C ARG A 30 1.82 12.16 -9.91
N ALA A 31 1.36 11.28 -9.01
CA ALA A 31 0.86 11.69 -7.70
C ALA A 31 1.96 12.32 -6.83
N VAL A 32 3.19 11.78 -6.90
CA VAL A 32 4.37 12.40 -6.28
C VAL A 32 4.68 13.76 -6.90
N GLU A 33 4.68 13.86 -8.24
CA GLU A 33 4.92 15.13 -8.95
C GLU A 33 3.88 16.21 -8.61
N ARG A 34 2.62 15.81 -8.35
CA ARG A 34 1.55 16.72 -7.91
C ARG A 34 1.57 17.03 -6.41
N GLY A 35 2.43 16.39 -5.61
CA GLY A 35 2.45 16.55 -4.15
C GLY A 35 1.26 15.93 -3.43
N GLU A 36 0.59 14.98 -4.09
CA GLU A 36 -0.50 14.18 -3.51
C GLU A 36 0.01 12.94 -2.77
N LEU A 37 1.26 12.53 -3.07
CA LEU A 37 1.93 11.36 -2.53
C LEU A 37 3.37 11.72 -2.17
N LEU A 38 3.89 11.23 -1.05
CA LEU A 38 5.31 11.28 -0.74
C LEU A 38 6.06 10.24 -1.58
N PRO A 39 7.32 10.51 -1.97
CA PRO A 39 8.14 9.49 -2.60
C PRO A 39 8.29 8.26 -1.70
N LEU A 40 8.12 7.06 -2.25
CA LEU A 40 8.27 5.79 -1.53
C LEU A 40 9.57 5.71 -0.73
N SER A 41 10.68 6.25 -1.26
CA SER A 41 11.97 6.29 -0.56
C SER A 41 11.94 7.02 0.78
N GLN A 42 11.08 8.03 0.94
CA GLN A 42 10.91 8.72 2.22
C GLN A 42 10.18 7.86 3.24
N ILE A 43 9.17 7.11 2.78
CA ILE A 43 8.41 6.20 3.63
C ILE A 43 9.30 5.04 4.08
N LEU A 44 10.02 4.40 3.15
CA LEU A 44 10.97 3.34 3.48
C LEU A 44 12.06 3.80 4.47
N ALA A 45 12.58 5.02 4.31
CA ALA A 45 13.56 5.56 5.26
C ALA A 45 12.98 5.83 6.66
N ALA A 46 11.67 6.08 6.78
CA ALA A 46 10.99 6.17 8.07
C ALA A 46 10.75 4.77 8.65
N THR A 47 10.23 3.85 7.83
CA THR A 47 10.00 2.46 8.19
C THR A 47 11.26 1.77 8.71
N GLU A 48 12.39 1.85 8.00
CA GLU A 48 13.65 1.24 8.42
C GLU A 48 14.17 1.80 9.76
N ARG A 49 13.89 3.07 10.06
CA ARG A 49 14.31 3.72 11.31
C ARG A 49 13.46 3.26 12.50
N GLU A 50 12.17 3.12 12.30
CA GLU A 50 11.19 2.83 13.35
C GLU A 50 10.99 1.32 13.57
N PHE A 51 11.10 0.54 12.50
CA PHE A 51 10.88 -0.90 12.47
C PHE A 51 12.07 -1.60 11.79
N PRO A 52 13.20 -1.78 12.50
CA PRO A 52 14.38 -2.44 11.93
C PRO A 52 14.08 -3.89 11.55
N GLY A 53 14.07 -4.16 10.24
CA GLY A 53 13.75 -5.47 9.68
C GLY A 53 14.02 -5.52 8.19
N ARG A 54 13.53 -6.57 7.53
CA ARG A 54 13.59 -6.71 6.08
C ARG A 54 12.21 -6.40 5.50
N VAL A 55 12.13 -5.38 4.65
CA VAL A 55 10.92 -5.12 3.85
C VAL A 55 10.69 -6.30 2.91
N LEU A 56 9.50 -6.88 2.96
CA LEU A 56 9.07 -8.00 2.13
C LEU A 56 8.24 -7.51 0.94
N GLU A 57 7.30 -6.62 1.22
CA GLU A 57 6.31 -6.13 0.28
C GLU A 57 6.07 -4.63 0.49
N VAL A 58 5.71 -3.95 -0.59
CA VAL A 58 5.25 -2.57 -0.59
C VAL A 58 4.11 -2.46 -1.58
N GLU A 59 2.94 -2.06 -1.08
CA GLU A 59 1.78 -1.76 -1.89
C GLU A 59 1.41 -0.28 -1.80
N LEU A 60 0.87 0.25 -2.89
CA LEU A 60 0.28 1.59 -2.93
C LEU A 60 -1.20 1.43 -3.26
N GLU A 61 -2.04 1.67 -2.26
CA GLU A 61 -3.48 1.60 -2.41
C GLU A 61 -4.12 2.99 -2.43
N LYS A 62 -5.38 3.03 -2.86
CA LYS A 62 -6.21 4.22 -2.77
C LYS A 62 -7.56 3.89 -2.14
N ASP A 63 -7.63 4.08 -0.83
CA ASP A 63 -8.84 3.86 -0.03
C ASP A 63 -9.56 5.19 0.24
N ASP A 64 -10.88 5.25 -0.01
CA ASP A 64 -11.73 6.44 0.15
C ASP A 64 -11.11 7.75 -0.40
N GLY A 65 -10.41 7.65 -1.53
CA GLY A 65 -9.76 8.78 -2.21
C GLY A 65 -8.43 9.23 -1.59
N ARG A 66 -7.95 8.55 -0.55
CA ARG A 66 -6.66 8.75 0.11
C ARG A 66 -5.66 7.71 -0.37
N TYR A 67 -4.44 8.13 -0.68
CA TYR A 67 -3.36 7.19 -0.93
C TYR A 67 -2.81 6.66 0.38
N ILE A 68 -2.54 5.36 0.44
CA ILE A 68 -1.86 4.71 1.57
C ILE A 68 -0.73 3.82 1.06
N TYR A 69 0.32 3.71 1.86
CA TYR A 69 1.37 2.72 1.67
C TYR A 69 1.18 1.61 2.68
N GLU A 70 1.12 0.37 2.22
CA GLU A 70 1.16 -0.82 3.07
C GLU A 70 2.55 -1.45 2.90
N ILE A 71 3.25 -1.65 4.02
CA ILE A 71 4.62 -2.15 4.02
C ILE A 71 4.69 -3.32 4.98
N GLU A 72 4.98 -4.50 4.43
CA GLU A 72 5.27 -5.68 5.24
C GLU A 72 6.76 -5.75 5.58
N VAL A 73 7.05 -5.93 6.86
CA VAL A 73 8.41 -6.02 7.39
C VAL A 73 8.59 -7.31 8.17
N LEU A 74 9.56 -8.12 7.76
CA LEU A 74 10.06 -9.25 8.55
C LEU A 74 10.95 -8.72 9.68
N LEU A 75 10.45 -8.82 10.90
CA LEU A 75 11.16 -8.46 12.13
C LEU A 75 12.22 -9.51 12.50
N GLN A 76 13.16 -9.11 13.36
CA GLN A 76 14.26 -9.98 13.79
C GLN A 76 13.81 -11.22 14.57
N ASP A 77 12.62 -11.17 15.19
CA ASP A 77 12.03 -12.30 15.91
C ASP A 77 11.23 -13.25 14.99
N GLY A 78 11.22 -12.98 13.69
CA GLY A 78 10.58 -13.82 12.68
C GLY A 78 9.11 -13.50 12.42
N ARG A 79 8.52 -12.52 13.12
CA ARG A 79 7.16 -12.06 12.84
C ARG A 79 7.14 -11.12 11.63
N VAL A 80 6.04 -11.13 10.88
CA VAL A 80 5.74 -10.12 9.87
C VAL A 80 4.82 -9.08 10.49
N ILE A 81 5.18 -7.81 10.31
CA ILE A 81 4.33 -6.68 10.68
C ILE A 81 3.96 -5.93 9.41
N GLU A 82 2.67 -5.68 9.23
CA GLU A 82 2.14 -4.77 8.23
C GLU A 82 2.09 -3.35 8.84
N LEU A 83 2.58 -2.38 8.09
CA LEU A 83 2.64 -0.97 8.46
C LEU A 83 1.91 -0.14 7.42
N THR A 84 0.79 0.48 7.80
CA THR A 84 -0.01 1.32 6.91
C THR A 84 0.31 2.79 7.15
N TYR A 85 0.78 3.50 6.13
CA TYR A 85 1.12 4.92 6.19
C TYR A 85 0.18 5.76 5.32
N ASP A 86 -0.18 6.95 5.79
CA ASP A 86 -0.82 7.97 4.97
C ASP A 86 0.15 8.40 3.87
N GLY A 87 -0.22 8.16 2.61
CA GLY A 87 0.66 8.38 1.48
C GLY A 87 1.04 9.84 1.26
N LYS A 88 0.22 10.80 1.72
CA LYS A 88 0.49 12.24 1.53
C LYS A 88 1.39 12.83 2.61
N THR A 89 1.24 12.35 3.86
CA THR A 89 1.89 12.93 5.03
C THR A 89 2.99 12.04 5.60
N GLY A 90 3.03 10.77 5.23
CA GLY A 90 3.94 9.76 5.78
C GLY A 90 3.62 9.38 7.23
N LYS A 91 2.43 9.75 7.73
CA LYS A 91 2.01 9.42 9.08
C LYS A 91 1.64 7.94 9.14
N LEU A 92 2.21 7.19 10.09
CA LEU A 92 1.77 5.83 10.41
C LEU A 92 0.32 5.86 10.91
N LEU A 93 -0.54 5.12 10.24
CA LEU A 93 -1.97 5.00 10.52
C LEU A 93 -2.27 3.74 11.31
N GLU A 94 -1.67 2.63 10.93
CA GLU A 94 -1.96 1.31 11.48
C GLU A 94 -0.70 0.43 11.53
N THR A 95 -0.71 -0.51 12.46
CA THR A 95 0.29 -1.56 12.62
C THR A 95 -0.44 -2.86 12.94
N GLU A 96 -0.30 -3.87 12.09
CA GLU A 96 -0.91 -5.19 12.29
C GLU A 96 0.18 -6.26 12.26
N ILE A 97 0.14 -7.21 13.20
CA ILE A 97 1.01 -8.39 13.15
C ILE A 97 0.28 -9.43 12.31
N GLU A 98 0.91 -9.92 11.26
CA GLU A 98 0.34 -11.02 10.49
C GLU A 98 0.39 -12.31 11.32
N ASP A 99 -0.80 -12.81 11.67
CA ASP A 99 -0.97 -14.10 12.34
C ASP A 99 -1.35 -15.18 11.29
N ASP A 100 -0.48 -16.18 11.11
CA ASP A 100 -0.67 -17.33 10.20
C ASP A 100 -1.98 -18.13 10.43
#